data_AF-A0A3P7L2H5-F1
#
_entry.id   AF-A0A3P7L2H5-F1
#
_cell.length_a   1.000
_cell.length_b   1.000
_cell.length_c   1.000
_cell.angle_alpha   90.00
_cell.angle_beta   90.00
_cell.angle_gamma   90.00
#
_symmetry.space_group_name_H-M   'P 1'
#
loop_
_entity.id
_entity.type
_entity.pdbx_description
1 polymer ?
#
loop_
_entity_poly.entity_id
_entity_poly.type
_entity_poly.pdbx_seq_one_letter_code
_entity_poly.pdbx_strand_id
1 'polypeptide(L)'
;MEVGAFPKTWGIFMQDLMRGMIMDMLWPEIKNAIEELSYGKGVRISRACGVDPNEISLDIGEGSFALTSRLALQHLDMNKCLKDLRSSLPNTSKIFQKIER
;
A
#
# COMPACT_ATOMS: atom_id res chain seq x y z
N MET A 1 31.35 -25.87 31.91
CA MET A 1 30.45 -25.09 31.04
C MET A 1 31.33 -24.23 30.18
N GLU A 2 31.29 -24.46 28.86
CA GLU A 2 32.03 -23.64 27.90
C GLU A 2 31.63 -22.18 28.09
N VAL A 3 32.61 -21.34 28.39
CA VAL A 3 32.43 -19.89 28.46
C VAL A 3 32.27 -19.43 27.03
N GLY A 4 31.03 -19.43 26.53
CA GLY A 4 30.71 -18.88 25.22
C GLY A 4 31.26 -17.47 25.12
N ALA A 5 31.85 -17.13 23.98
CA ALA A 5 32.57 -15.86 23.74
C ALA A 5 31.72 -14.58 23.90
N PHE A 6 30.43 -14.70 24.25
CA PHE A 6 29.50 -13.59 24.36
C PHE A 6 28.68 -13.67 25.66
N PRO A 7 28.54 -12.55 26.41
CA PRO A 7 27.69 -12.47 27.60
C PRO A 7 26.23 -12.83 27.29
N LYS A 8 25.50 -13.39 28.26
CA LYS A 8 24.06 -13.75 28.10
C LYS A 8 23.18 -12.56 27.66
N THR A 9 23.60 -11.33 27.94
CA THR A 9 22.93 -10.08 27.56
C THR A 9 23.14 -9.69 26.08
N TRP A 10 24.09 -10.32 25.39
CA TRP A 10 24.39 -10.06 23.98
C TRP A 10 23.21 -10.40 23.05
N GLY A 11 22.43 -11.42 23.39
CA GLY A 11 21.22 -11.77 22.63
C GLY A 11 20.16 -10.68 22.65
N ILE A 12 19.92 -10.06 23.82
CA ILE A 12 18.95 -8.97 23.99
C ILE A 12 19.44 -7.72 23.23
N PHE A 13 20.72 -7.39 23.35
CA PHE A 13 21.33 -6.28 22.62
C PHE A 13 21.21 -6.44 21.10
N MET A 14 21.50 -7.62 20.57
CA MET A 14 21.37 -7.89 19.13
C MET A 14 19.91 -7.86 18.66
N GLN A 15 18.96 -8.30 19.48
CA GLN A 15 17.52 -8.22 19.17
C GLN A 15 17.05 -6.76 19.08
N ASP A 16 17.45 -5.91 20.03
CA ASP A 16 17.07 -4.50 20.02
C ASP A 16 17.74 -3.74 18.87
N LEU A 17 19.00 -4.07 18.55
CA LEU A 17 19.70 -3.49 17.41
C LEU A 17 19.02 -3.88 16.08
N MET A 18 18.67 -5.16 15.91
CA MET A 18 17.92 -5.60 14.73
C MET A 18 16.53 -4.98 14.66
N ARG A 19 15.82 -4.87 15.78
CA ARG A 19 14.51 -4.23 15.83
C ARG A 19 14.58 -2.75 15.45
N GLY A 20 15.57 -2.01 15.97
CA GLY A 20 15.82 -0.62 15.60
C GLY A 20 16.13 -0.48 14.11
N MET A 21 17.05 -1.28 13.58
CA MET A 21 17.40 -1.26 12.16
C MET A 21 16.20 -1.60 11.25
N ILE A 22 15.34 -2.55 11.66
CA ILE A 22 14.12 -2.88 10.92
C ILE A 22 13.15 -1.70 10.93
N MET A 23 12.87 -1.12 12.10
CA MET A 23 11.86 -0.08 12.22
C MET A 23 12.29 1.28 11.65
N ASP A 24 13.58 1.60 11.77
CA ASP A 24 14.09 2.95 11.48
C ASP A 24 14.70 3.07 10.08
N MET A 25 15.17 1.97 9.47
CA MET A 25 15.73 1.98 8.11
C MET A 25 14.95 1.08 7.15
N LEU A 26 14.82 -0.22 7.45
CA LEU A 26 14.25 -1.15 6.48
C LEU A 26 12.76 -0.88 6.23
N TRP A 27 11.98 -0.63 7.28
CA TRP A 27 10.55 -0.38 7.16
C TRP A 27 10.25 0.91 6.37
N PRO A 28 10.90 2.06 6.64
CA PRO A 28 10.75 3.26 5.80
C PRO A 28 11.16 3.04 4.34
N GLU A 29 12.24 2.31 4.06
CA GLU A 29 12.66 2.04 2.69
C GLU A 29 11.69 1.12 1.96
N ILE A 30 11.25 0.04 2.60
CA ILE A 30 10.22 -0.86 2.05
C ILE A 30 8.93 -0.08 1.82
N LYS A 31 8.51 0.73 2.79
CA LYS A 31 7.34 1.58 2.67
C LYS A 31 7.47 2.55 1.50
N ASN A 32 8.60 3.25 1.33
CA ASN A 32 8.82 4.17 0.23
C ASN A 32 8.83 3.46 -1.14
N ALA A 33 9.53 2.31 -1.22
CA ALA A 33 9.59 1.51 -2.43
C ALA A 33 8.21 0.96 -2.82
N ILE A 34 7.43 0.51 -1.83
CA ILE A 34 6.05 0.08 -2.02
C ILE A 34 5.16 1.27 -2.34
N GLU A 35 5.22 2.40 -1.65
CA GLU A 35 4.36 3.58 -1.90
C GLU A 35 4.53 4.16 -3.31
N GLU A 36 5.75 4.10 -3.87
CA GLU A 36 6.00 4.43 -5.27
C GLU A 36 5.28 3.47 -6.24
N LEU A 37 5.14 2.19 -5.87
CA LEU A 37 4.59 1.12 -6.70
C LEU A 37 3.10 0.85 -6.48
N SER A 38 2.62 0.99 -5.24
CA SER A 38 1.27 0.71 -4.76
C SER A 38 0.38 1.96 -4.75
N TYR A 39 0.90 3.08 -5.27
CA TYR A 39 0.20 4.35 -5.34
C TYR A 39 -0.24 4.82 -3.94
N GLY A 40 0.73 5.04 -3.04
CA GLY A 40 0.51 5.38 -1.62
C GLY A 40 -0.39 6.60 -1.33
N LYS A 41 -0.76 7.39 -2.34
CA LYS A 41 -1.74 8.49 -2.24
C LYS A 41 -3.18 8.09 -2.58
N GLY A 42 -3.41 6.82 -2.92
CA GLY A 42 -4.68 6.27 -3.37
C GLY A 42 -5.02 6.59 -4.83
N VAL A 43 -5.98 5.85 -5.38
CA VAL A 43 -6.60 6.16 -6.67
C VAL A 43 -7.74 7.14 -6.42
N ARG A 44 -7.69 8.32 -7.04
CA ARG A 44 -8.79 9.29 -6.97
C ARG A 44 -9.97 8.78 -7.81
N ILE A 45 -11.05 8.40 -7.15
CA ILE A 45 -12.31 8.06 -7.79
C ILE A 45 -13.13 9.34 -7.94
N SER A 46 -13.57 9.66 -9.16
CA SER A 46 -14.38 10.85 -9.43
C SER A 46 -15.77 10.70 -8.80
N ARG A 47 -16.31 11.79 -8.25
CA ARG A 47 -17.72 11.82 -7.76
C ARG A 47 -18.72 11.53 -8.88
N ALA A 48 -18.34 11.75 -10.14
CA ALA A 48 -19.14 11.39 -11.31
C ALA A 48 -19.35 9.88 -11.44
N CYS A 49 -18.58 9.06 -10.72
CA CYS A 49 -18.76 7.61 -10.69
C CYS A 49 -19.88 7.17 -9.73
N GLY A 50 -20.55 8.09 -9.05
CA GLY A 50 -21.65 7.77 -8.13
C GLY A 50 -21.23 6.97 -6.90
N VAL A 51 -19.94 6.77 -6.65
CA VAL A 51 -19.43 6.05 -5.47
C VAL A 51 -19.59 6.93 -4.24
N ASP A 52 -20.30 6.44 -3.22
CA ASP A 52 -20.43 7.13 -1.94
C ASP A 52 -19.22 6.82 -1.04
N PRO A 53 -18.35 7.80 -0.72
CA PRO A 53 -17.17 7.57 0.10
C PRO A 53 -17.48 7.24 1.56
N ASN A 54 -18.70 7.50 2.04
CA ASN A 54 -19.07 7.25 3.43
C ASN A 54 -19.48 5.79 3.68
N GLU A 55 -19.81 5.05 2.62
CA GLU A 55 -20.22 3.65 2.67
C GLU A 55 -19.25 2.77 1.86
N ILE A 56 -17.95 2.86 2.18
CA ILE A 56 -16.91 1.97 1.62
C ILE A 56 -16.45 1.00 2.70
N SER A 57 -16.50 -0.30 2.40
CA SER A 57 -15.90 -1.34 3.24
C SER A 57 -14.87 -2.14 2.45
N LEU A 58 -13.71 -2.33 3.08
CA LEU A 58 -12.59 -3.07 2.53
C LEU A 58 -12.33 -4.28 3.42
N ASP A 59 -12.37 -5.47 2.84
CA ASP A 59 -12.13 -6.73 3.53
C ASP A 59 -10.89 -7.41 2.91
N ILE A 60 -9.91 -7.68 3.77
CA ILE A 60 -8.64 -8.33 3.41
C ILE A 60 -8.58 -9.65 4.17
N GLY A 61 -8.80 -10.75 3.45
CA GLY A 61 -8.67 -12.11 3.97
C GLY A 61 -7.42 -12.81 3.46
N GLU A 62 -7.24 -14.08 3.84
CA GLU A 62 -6.17 -14.91 3.30
C GLU A 62 -6.36 -15.13 1.79
N GLY A 63 -5.61 -14.37 0.99
CA GLY A 63 -5.65 -14.43 -0.47
C GLY A 63 -6.87 -13.74 -1.11
N SER A 64 -7.71 -13.07 -0.34
CA SER A 64 -8.87 -12.33 -0.84
C SER A 64 -8.77 -10.83 -0.55
N PHE A 65 -9.19 -10.05 -1.53
CA PHE A 65 -9.37 -8.60 -1.42
C PHE A 65 -10.76 -8.27 -1.93
N ALA A 66 -11.64 -7.78 -1.04
CA ALA A 66 -12.99 -7.37 -1.40
C ALA A 66 -13.21 -5.90 -1.08
N LEU A 67 -13.73 -5.16 -2.06
CA LEU A 67 -14.14 -3.76 -1.93
C LEU A 67 -15.64 -3.69 -2.17
N THR A 68 -16.39 -3.26 -1.16
CA THR A 68 -17.83 -2.99 -1.28
C THR A 68 -18.07 -1.50 -1.13
N SER A 69 -18.92 -0.94 -2.00
CA SER A 69 -19.30 0.46 -1.93
C SER A 69 -20.75 0.63 -2.35
N ARG A 70 -21.44 1.61 -1.76
CA ARG A 70 -22.74 2.07 -2.26
C ARG A 70 -22.57 2.93 -3.51
N LEU A 71 -23.48 2.74 -4.46
CA LEU A 71 -23.54 3.49 -5.72
C LEU A 71 -24.82 4.34 -5.78
N ALA A 72 -24.67 5.65 -5.81
CA ALA A 72 -25.71 6.64 -6.01
C ALA A 72 -25.88 6.93 -7.51
N LEU A 73 -26.81 6.22 -8.16
CA LEU A 73 -27.09 6.34 -9.59
C LEU A 73 -27.47 7.76 -10.04
N GLN A 74 -28.03 8.57 -9.13
CA GLN A 74 -28.40 9.97 -9.42
C GLN A 74 -27.19 10.87 -9.72
N HIS A 75 -26.00 10.47 -9.27
CA HIS A 75 -24.74 11.20 -9.47
C HIS A 75 -23.82 10.50 -10.48
N LEU A 76 -24.28 9.39 -11.07
CA LEU A 76 -23.52 8.62 -12.04
C LEU A 76 -23.62 9.27 -13.43
N ASP A 77 -22.50 9.82 -13.89
CA ASP A 77 -22.28 10.17 -15.29
C ASP A 77 -21.19 9.25 -15.83
N MET A 78 -21.60 8.21 -16.56
CA MET A 78 -20.70 7.19 -17.09
C MET A 78 -19.59 7.77 -17.98
N ASN A 79 -19.91 8.76 -18.82
CA ASN A 79 -18.94 9.33 -19.77
C ASN A 79 -17.88 10.15 -19.03
N LYS A 80 -18.32 10.94 -18.05
CA LYS A 80 -17.43 11.74 -17.23
C LYS A 80 -16.62 10.88 -16.26
N CYS A 81 -17.25 9.89 -15.63
CA CYS A 81 -16.57 8.91 -14.79
C CYS A 81 -15.46 8.20 -15.56
N LEU A 82 -15.73 7.61 -16.72
CA LEU A 82 -14.71 6.89 -17.50
C LEU A 82 -13.53 7.78 -17.90
N LYS A 83 -13.81 9.02 -18.30
CA LYS A 83 -12.76 9.98 -18.67
C LYS A 83 -11.90 10.38 -17.48
N ASP A 84 -12.53 10.67 -16.33
CA ASP A 84 -11.84 11.04 -15.10
C ASP A 84 -11.08 9.85 -14.48
N LEU A 85 -11.62 8.64 -14.59
CA LEU A 85 -10.99 7.43 -14.10
C LEU A 85 -9.75 7.11 -14.94
N ARG A 86 -9.84 7.23 -16.27
CA ARG A 86 -8.68 7.05 -17.16
C ARG A 86 -7.58 8.08 -16.94
N SER A 87 -7.92 9.32 -16.58
CA SER A 87 -6.92 10.37 -16.29
C SER A 87 -6.36 10.27 -14.87
N SER A 88 -7.14 9.74 -13.93
CA SER A 88 -6.72 9.53 -12.53
C SER A 88 -5.96 8.22 -12.34
N LEU A 89 -6.16 7.24 -13.22
CA LEU A 89 -5.39 6.02 -13.24
C LEU A 89 -3.96 6.33 -13.72
N PRO A 90 -2.94 6.04 -12.90
CA PRO A 90 -1.55 6.24 -13.28
C PRO A 90 -1.16 5.34 -14.44
N ASN A 91 -0.24 5.84 -15.28
CA ASN A 91 0.25 5.11 -16.44
C ASN A 91 1.08 3.88 -15.99
N THR A 92 0.53 2.69 -16.21
CA THR A 92 1.14 1.40 -15.84
C THR A 92 2.47 1.15 -16.55
N SER A 93 2.76 1.83 -17.67
CA SER A 93 4.05 1.72 -18.36
C SER A 93 5.25 2.14 -17.51
N LYS A 94 5.06 3.01 -16.51
CA LYS A 94 6.15 3.40 -15.60
C LYS A 94 6.52 2.34 -14.57
N ILE A 95 5.62 1.38 -14.30
CA ILE A 95 5.85 0.29 -13.35
C ILE A 95 6.79 -0.75 -13.95
N PHE A 96 6.54 -1.16 -15.19
CA PHE A 96 7.30 -2.23 -15.84
C PHE A 96 8.70 -1.79 -16.30
N GLN A 97 8.92 -0.50 -16.57
CA GLN A 97 10.24 0.01 -16.95
C GLN A 97 11.31 -0.07 -15.82
N LYS A 98 10.90 -0.12 -14.55
CA LYS A 98 11.84 -0.24 -13.41
C LYS A 98 12.28 -1.69 -13.15
N ILE A 99 11.58 -2.69 -13.73
CA ILE A 99 11.87 -4.12 -13.53
C ILE A 99 12.91 -4.64 -14.55
N GLU A 100 13.11 -3.94 -15.67
CA GLU A 100 14.04 -4.33 -16.74
C GLU A 100 15.45 -3.73 -16.60
N ARG A 101 15.84 -3.19 -15.44
CA ARG A 101 17.22 -2.72 -15.16
C ARG A 101 17.88 -3.51 -14.04
#